data_AF-A0A9D5UVD0-F1
#
_entry.id   AF-A0A9D5UVD0-F1
#
_cell.length_a   1.000
_cell.length_b   1.000
_cell.length_c   1.000
_cell.angle_alpha   90.00
_cell.angle_beta   90.00
_cell.angle_gamma   90.00
#
_symmetry.space_group_name_H-M   'P 1'
#
loop_
_entity.id
_entity.type
_entity.pdbx_description
1 polymer ?
#
loop_
_entity_poly.entity_id
_entity_poly.type
_entity_poly.pdbx_seq_one_letter_code
_entity_poly.pdbx_strand_id
1 'polypeptide(L)'
;MSNHRCLFVEIEQFTQEVAAWQQAHANSRSAWQSLSETIQSLVVFAKGQGCITASRYHTSILAMIYQALFLLEQPVSEDFRETLTATQNNDLAAAQRIVQRAIQEGMDNGLLHKVIHRLAKDRVHAFVELIGQTKPGSDQVLDRAA
;
A
#
# COMPACT_ATOMS: atom_id res chain seq x y z
N MET A 1 -1.30 31.86 34.95
CA MET A 1 -0.88 30.58 34.31
C MET A 1 -1.58 30.51 32.95
N SER A 2 -1.03 29.82 31.95
CA SER A 2 -1.70 29.48 30.67
C SER A 2 -1.56 30.44 29.49
N ASN A 3 -0.34 30.60 28.95
CA ASN A 3 -0.19 30.81 27.50
C ASN A 3 1.07 30.12 26.97
N HIS A 4 2.20 30.23 27.68
CA HIS A 4 3.44 29.54 27.30
C HIS A 4 3.39 28.01 27.47
N ARG A 5 2.59 27.52 28.43
CA ARG A 5 2.40 26.09 28.67
C ARG A 5 1.49 25.44 27.62
N CYS A 6 0.62 26.22 26.97
CA CYS A 6 -0.24 25.76 25.86
C CYS A 6 0.58 25.66 24.57
N LEU A 7 1.33 26.72 24.24
CA LEU A 7 2.21 26.78 23.08
C LEU A 7 3.29 25.68 23.07
N PHE A 8 3.85 25.34 24.23
CA PHE A 8 4.85 24.26 24.33
C PHE A 8 4.24 22.88 24.02
N VAL A 9 3.03 22.61 24.54
CA VAL A 9 2.31 21.34 24.28
C VAL A 9 1.91 21.24 22.81
N GLU A 10 1.48 22.34 22.19
CA GLU A 10 1.14 22.37 20.76
C GLU A 10 2.35 22.12 19.85
N ILE A 11 3.52 22.69 20.18
CA ILE A 11 4.76 22.45 19.43
C ILE A 11 5.24 21.00 19.56
N GLU A 12 5.14 20.41 20.76
CA GLU A 12 5.50 19.01 20.99
C GLU A 12 4.57 18.06 20.21
N GLN A 13 3.26 18.31 20.23
CA GLN A 13 2.28 17.52 19.49
C GLN A 13 2.55 17.57 17.98
N PHE A 14 2.75 18.76 17.42
CA PHE A 14 3.08 18.91 16.01
C PHE A 14 4.37 18.16 15.62
N THR A 15 5.39 18.24 16.47
CA THR A 15 6.66 17.53 16.23
C THR A 15 6.48 16.01 16.23
N GLN A 16 5.64 15.50 17.13
CA GLN A 16 5.30 14.07 17.19
C GLN A 16 4.53 13.61 15.95
N GLU A 17 3.57 14.41 15.48
CA GLU A 17 2.80 14.12 14.27
C GLU A 17 3.70 14.05 13.02
N VAL A 18 4.61 15.03 12.87
CA VAL A 18 5.60 15.03 11.77
C VAL A 18 6.50 13.79 11.84
N ALA A 19 7.00 13.44 13.03
CA ALA A 19 7.84 12.26 13.21
C ALA A 19 7.08 10.96 12.90
N ALA A 20 5.82 10.85 13.33
CA ALA A 20 4.97 9.70 13.05
C ALA A 20 4.72 9.55 11.54
N TRP A 21 4.45 10.66 10.85
CA TRP A 21 4.30 10.66 9.38
C TRP A 21 5.59 10.25 8.67
N GLN A 22 6.74 10.79 9.07
CA GLN A 22 8.05 10.42 8.48
C GLN A 22 8.34 8.92 8.65
N GLN A 23 8.06 8.36 9.83
CA GLN A 23 8.25 6.95 10.10
C GLN A 23 7.29 6.09 9.26
N ALA A 24 6.00 6.45 9.19
CA ALA A 24 5.02 5.73 8.40
C ALA A 24 5.39 5.74 6.91
N HIS A 25 5.85 6.88 6.39
CA HIS A 25 6.31 7.01 5.01
C HIS A 25 7.57 6.17 4.74
N ALA A 26 8.54 6.16 5.66
CA ALA A 26 9.71 5.29 5.56
C ALA A 26 9.31 3.80 5.55
N ASN A 27 8.35 3.41 6.38
CA ASN A 27 7.82 2.06 6.45
C ASN A 27 7.14 1.64 5.13
N SER A 28 6.32 2.51 4.54
CA SER A 28 5.64 2.24 3.26
C SER A 28 6.64 2.16 2.10
N ARG A 29 7.71 2.96 2.11
CA ARG A 29 8.79 2.86 1.14
C ARG A 29 9.56 1.54 1.27
N SER A 30 9.91 1.15 2.49
CA SER A 30 10.59 -0.13 2.76
C SER A 30 9.73 -1.33 2.32
N ALA A 31 8.44 -1.32 2.65
CA ALA A 31 7.51 -2.37 2.24
C ALA A 31 7.36 -2.45 0.71
N TRP A 32 7.35 -1.30 0.02
CA TRP A 32 7.37 -1.27 -1.45
C TRP A 32 8.63 -1.89 -2.04
N GLN A 33 9.80 -1.62 -1.46
CA GLN A 33 11.06 -2.21 -1.95
C GLN A 33 11.03 -3.73 -1.87
N SER A 34 10.65 -4.29 -0.72
CA SER A 34 10.54 -5.75 -0.54
C SER A 34 9.47 -6.37 -1.45
N LEU A 35 8.34 -5.70 -1.64
CA LEU A 35 7.32 -6.16 -2.60
C LEU A 35 7.85 -6.11 -4.04
N SER A 36 8.54 -5.05 -4.44
CA SER A 36 9.11 -4.89 -5.78
C SER A 36 10.10 -6.01 -6.12
N GLU A 37 10.95 -6.39 -5.17
CA GLU A 37 11.85 -7.55 -5.32
C GLU A 37 11.06 -8.86 -5.50
N THR A 38 9.98 -9.04 -4.72
CA THR A 38 9.11 -10.21 -4.83
C THR A 38 8.36 -10.25 -6.17
N ILE A 39 7.91 -9.09 -6.66
CA ILE A 39 7.31 -8.95 -7.99
C ILE A 39 8.34 -9.31 -9.07
N GLN A 40 9.60 -8.91 -8.91
CA GLN A 40 10.64 -9.27 -9.84
C GLN A 40 10.82 -10.79 -9.94
N SER A 41 10.77 -11.50 -8.81
CA SER A 41 10.74 -12.97 -8.77
C SER A 41 9.51 -13.53 -9.50
N LEU A 42 8.32 -12.97 -9.28
CA LEU A 42 7.10 -13.35 -9.99
C LEU A 42 7.21 -13.14 -11.51
N VAL A 43 7.87 -12.07 -11.96
CA VAL A 43 8.10 -11.81 -13.40
C VAL A 43 8.92 -12.94 -14.02
N VAL A 44 10.02 -13.33 -13.36
CA VAL A 44 10.88 -14.44 -13.81
C VAL A 44 10.09 -15.75 -13.84
N PHE A 45 9.37 -16.04 -12.76
CA PHE A 45 8.53 -17.22 -12.63
C PHE A 45 7.45 -17.29 -13.74
N ALA A 46 6.74 -16.20 -13.99
CA ALA A 46 5.71 -16.11 -15.02
C ALA A 46 6.28 -16.25 -16.44
N LYS A 47 7.48 -15.71 -16.72
CA LYS A 47 8.17 -15.93 -17.99
C LYS A 47 8.52 -17.39 -18.20
N GLY A 48 8.95 -18.09 -17.14
CA GLY A 48 9.15 -19.54 -17.17
C GLY A 48 7.89 -20.34 -17.51
N GLN A 49 6.71 -19.80 -17.20
CA GLN A 49 5.41 -20.34 -17.61
C GLN A 49 4.93 -19.88 -19.00
N GLY A 50 5.76 -19.16 -19.76
CA GLY A 50 5.43 -18.68 -21.11
C GLY A 50 4.71 -17.32 -21.16
N CYS A 51 4.66 -16.56 -20.07
CA CYS A 51 4.01 -15.24 -20.06
C CYS A 51 4.90 -14.15 -20.70
N ILE A 52 4.53 -13.70 -21.90
CA ILE A 52 5.25 -12.64 -22.63
C ILE A 52 5.12 -11.25 -22.00
N THR A 53 4.00 -10.96 -21.34
CA THR A 53 3.71 -9.64 -20.74
C THR A 53 3.99 -9.56 -19.25
N ALA A 54 4.81 -10.47 -18.71
CA ALA A 54 5.07 -10.57 -17.27
C ALA A 54 5.63 -9.27 -16.66
N SER A 55 6.38 -8.47 -17.43
CA SER A 55 6.92 -7.17 -16.96
C SER A 55 5.84 -6.19 -16.48
N ARG A 56 4.58 -6.35 -16.89
CA ARG A 56 3.46 -5.52 -16.44
C ARG A 56 3.07 -5.77 -14.98
N TYR A 57 3.63 -6.78 -14.31
CA TYR A 57 3.28 -7.07 -12.91
C TYR A 57 3.67 -5.94 -11.94
N HIS A 58 4.77 -5.23 -12.19
CA HIS A 58 5.15 -4.06 -11.38
C HIS A 58 4.04 -3.01 -11.33
N THR A 59 3.56 -2.56 -12.49
CA THR A 59 2.55 -1.50 -12.57
C THR A 59 1.16 -2.00 -12.21
N SER A 60 0.77 -3.20 -12.64
CA SER A 60 -0.56 -3.74 -12.35
C SER A 60 -0.78 -4.02 -10.86
N ILE A 61 0.22 -4.56 -10.16
CA ILE A 61 0.11 -4.85 -8.72
C ILE A 61 0.07 -3.54 -7.91
N LEU A 62 0.91 -2.56 -8.26
CA LEU A 62 0.90 -1.27 -7.59
C LEU A 62 -0.44 -0.53 -7.80
N ALA A 63 -0.92 -0.49 -9.04
CA ALA A 63 -2.22 0.10 -9.36
C ALA A 63 -3.36 -0.59 -8.61
N MET A 64 -3.34 -1.92 -8.53
CA MET A 64 -4.32 -2.71 -7.78
C MET A 64 -4.31 -2.35 -6.28
N ILE A 65 -3.14 -2.21 -5.65
CA ILE A 65 -3.04 -1.82 -4.24
C ILE A 65 -3.62 -0.42 -4.03
N TYR A 66 -3.24 0.55 -4.87
CA TYR A 66 -3.75 1.92 -4.74
C TYR A 66 -5.24 2.03 -4.99
N GLN A 67 -5.76 1.35 -6.03
CA GLN A 67 -7.19 1.33 -6.32
C GLN A 67 -8.02 0.61 -5.25
N ALA A 68 -7.42 -0.35 -4.54
CA ALA A 68 -8.09 -1.02 -3.43
C ALA A 68 -8.19 -0.07 -2.21
N LEU A 69 -7.08 0.55 -1.81
CA LEU A 69 -7.02 1.38 -0.61
C LEU A 69 -7.68 2.76 -0.76
N PHE A 70 -7.59 3.35 -1.96
CA PHE A 70 -7.89 4.76 -2.14
C PHE A 70 -8.95 5.00 -3.21
N LEU A 71 -9.79 5.99 -2.97
CA LEU A 71 -10.67 6.57 -3.98
C LEU A 71 -9.85 7.53 -4.85
N LEU A 72 -9.38 7.02 -5.98
CA LEU A 72 -8.56 7.77 -6.93
C LEU A 72 -9.46 8.55 -7.90
N GLU A 73 -9.59 9.85 -7.68
CA GLU A 73 -10.31 10.76 -8.60
C GLU A 73 -9.47 11.13 -9.83
N GLN A 74 -8.14 10.99 -9.74
CA GLN A 74 -7.18 11.34 -10.77
C GLN A 74 -6.06 10.29 -10.87
N PRO A 75 -5.30 10.24 -11.98
CA PRO A 75 -4.10 9.43 -12.07
C PRO A 75 -3.12 9.74 -10.92
N VAL A 76 -2.50 8.69 -10.41
CA VAL A 76 -1.52 8.76 -9.31
C VAL A 76 -0.27 9.51 -9.80
N SER A 77 0.08 10.61 -9.14
CA SER A 77 1.32 11.35 -9.39
C SER A 77 2.55 10.65 -8.79
N GLU A 78 3.75 11.09 -9.18
CA GLU A 78 5.02 10.58 -8.64
C GLU A 78 5.08 10.75 -7.10
N ASP A 79 4.61 11.89 -6.61
CA ASP A 79 4.63 12.26 -5.19
C ASP A 79 3.38 11.82 -4.41
N PHE A 80 2.59 10.89 -4.94
CA PHE A 80 1.31 10.48 -4.34
C PHE A 80 1.44 10.07 -2.87
N ARG A 81 2.53 9.39 -2.49
CA ARG A 81 2.74 8.96 -1.11
C ARG A 81 2.97 10.12 -0.14
N GLU A 82 3.43 11.26 -0.63
CA GLU A 82 3.61 12.48 0.18
C GLU A 82 2.27 13.13 0.53
N THR A 83 1.23 12.86 -0.27
CA THR A 83 -0.13 13.33 -0.03
C THR A 83 -0.89 12.50 1.00
N LEU A 84 -0.35 11.33 1.39
CA LEU A 84 -0.99 10.41 2.32
C LEU A 84 -0.72 10.82 3.77
N THR A 85 -1.71 10.59 4.64
CA THR A 85 -1.55 10.72 6.09
C THR A 85 -0.63 9.63 6.66
N ALA A 86 -0.27 9.74 7.95
CA ALA A 86 0.50 8.70 8.63
C ALA A 86 -0.27 7.36 8.65
N THR A 87 -1.58 7.40 8.93
CA THR A 87 -2.47 6.23 8.93
C THR A 87 -2.47 5.56 7.55
N GLN A 88 -2.72 6.33 6.49
CA GLN A 88 -2.77 5.82 5.12
C GLN A 88 -1.43 5.24 4.66
N ASN A 89 -0.30 5.82 5.08
CA ASN A 89 1.01 5.24 4.82
C ASN A 89 1.21 3.89 5.51
N ASN A 90 0.73 3.74 6.75
CA ASN A 90 0.77 2.46 7.47
C ASN A 90 -0.12 1.40 6.81
N ASP A 91 -1.34 1.78 6.38
CA ASP A 91 -2.25 0.88 5.67
C ASP A 91 -1.67 0.44 4.32
N LEU A 92 -1.05 1.37 3.59
CA LEU A 92 -0.32 1.06 2.36
C LEU A 92 0.82 0.06 2.61
N ALA A 93 1.61 0.26 3.67
CA ALA A 93 2.67 -0.68 4.04
C ALA A 93 2.12 -2.07 4.39
N ALA A 94 0.99 -2.14 5.10
CA ALA A 94 0.32 -3.39 5.44
C ALA A 94 -0.19 -4.12 4.19
N ALA A 95 -0.90 -3.42 3.31
CA ALA A 95 -1.40 -3.96 2.05
C ALA A 95 -0.27 -4.51 1.16
N GLN A 96 0.86 -3.80 1.06
CA GLN A 96 2.03 -4.25 0.32
C GLN A 96 2.60 -5.56 0.87
N ARG A 97 2.71 -5.70 2.20
CA ARG A 97 3.19 -6.93 2.85
C ARG A 97 2.22 -8.09 2.65
N ILE A 98 0.91 -7.84 2.68
CA ILE A 98 -0.12 -8.85 2.41
C ILE A 98 0.02 -9.38 0.97
N VAL A 99 0.14 -8.47 0.00
CA VAL A 99 0.35 -8.83 -1.41
C VAL A 99 1.67 -9.57 -1.59
N GLN A 100 2.75 -9.12 -0.95
CA GLN A 100 4.05 -9.78 -0.99
C GLN A 100 3.94 -11.25 -0.54
N ARG A 101 3.31 -11.49 0.61
CA ARG A 101 3.09 -12.85 1.14
C ARG A 101 2.24 -13.70 0.19
N ALA A 102 1.17 -13.12 -0.36
CA ALA A 102 0.33 -13.79 -1.35
C ALA A 102 1.10 -14.27 -2.57
N ILE A 103 2.01 -13.41 -3.08
CA ILE A 103 2.84 -13.73 -4.23
C ILE A 103 3.82 -14.85 -3.88
N GLN A 104 4.51 -14.72 -2.74
CA GLN A 104 5.48 -15.72 -2.30
C GLN A 104 4.83 -17.10 -2.09
N GLU A 105 3.74 -17.15 -1.34
CA GLU A 105 2.98 -18.39 -1.12
C GLU A 105 2.49 -18.99 -2.44
N GLY A 106 2.03 -18.16 -3.37
CA GLY A 106 1.59 -18.63 -4.68
C GLY A 106 2.72 -19.26 -5.50
N MET A 107 3.93 -18.68 -5.46
CA MET A 107 5.11 -19.23 -6.11
C MET A 107 5.59 -20.52 -5.43
N ASP A 108 5.63 -20.54 -4.09
CA ASP A 108 6.06 -21.70 -3.30
C ASP A 108 5.16 -22.92 -3.54
N ASN A 109 3.86 -22.69 -3.77
CA ASN A 109 2.89 -23.73 -4.12
C ASN A 109 2.85 -24.05 -5.62
N GLY A 110 3.73 -23.46 -6.44
CA GLY A 110 3.80 -23.71 -7.88
C GLY A 110 2.55 -23.28 -8.66
N LEU A 111 1.77 -22.32 -8.15
CA LEU A 111 0.54 -21.89 -8.80
C LEU A 111 0.82 -21.20 -10.15
N LEU A 112 -0.18 -21.18 -11.03
CA LEU A 112 -0.09 -20.41 -12.27
C LEU A 112 0.00 -18.91 -11.95
N HIS A 113 0.83 -18.17 -12.69
CA HIS A 113 1.06 -16.74 -12.46
C HIS A 113 -0.22 -15.89 -12.41
N LYS A 114 -1.24 -16.24 -13.21
CA LYS A 114 -2.56 -15.59 -13.19
C LYS A 114 -3.33 -15.85 -11.89
N VAL A 115 -3.20 -17.04 -11.33
CA VAL A 115 -3.81 -17.43 -10.05
C VAL A 115 -3.12 -16.68 -8.91
N ILE A 116 -1.80 -16.55 -8.94
CA ILE A 116 -1.04 -15.77 -7.95
C ILE A 116 -1.49 -14.30 -7.94
N HIS A 117 -1.60 -13.68 -9.11
CA HIS A 117 -2.10 -12.30 -9.21
C HIS A 117 -3.52 -12.15 -8.64
N ARG A 118 -4.40 -13.11 -8.94
CA ARG A 118 -5.76 -13.12 -8.37
C ARG A 118 -5.74 -13.29 -6.85
N LEU A 119 -4.92 -14.20 -6.32
CA LEU A 119 -4.75 -14.41 -4.88
C LEU A 119 -4.30 -13.12 -4.17
N ALA A 120 -3.32 -12.42 -4.75
CA ALA A 120 -2.88 -11.12 -4.23
C ALA A 120 -4.02 -10.08 -4.23
N LYS A 121 -4.80 -10.02 -5.31
CA LYS A 121 -5.97 -9.15 -5.42
C LYS A 121 -7.02 -9.45 -4.35
N ASP A 122 -7.37 -10.72 -4.18
CA ASP A 122 -8.40 -11.14 -3.25
C ASP A 122 -7.98 -10.82 -1.80
N ARG A 123 -6.70 -11.01 -1.45
CA ARG A 123 -6.18 -10.68 -0.12
C ARG A 123 -6.12 -9.19 0.18
N VAL A 124 -5.73 -8.35 -0.79
CA VAL A 124 -5.75 -6.90 -0.55
C VAL A 124 -7.18 -6.38 -0.42
N HIS A 125 -8.14 -6.94 -1.17
CA HIS A 125 -9.54 -6.57 -1.00
C HIS A 125 -10.11 -7.00 0.35
N ALA A 126 -9.80 -8.22 0.82
CA ALA A 126 -10.22 -8.66 2.16
C ALA A 126 -9.64 -7.76 3.27
N PHE A 127 -8.41 -7.27 3.09
CA PHE A 127 -7.84 -6.28 4.01
C PHE A 127 -8.59 -4.95 3.97
N VAL A 128 -8.87 -4.42 2.78
CA VAL A 128 -9.63 -3.17 2.61
C VAL A 128 -11.06 -3.28 3.13
N GLU A 129 -11.71 -4.45 3.00
CA GLU A 129 -13.03 -4.68 3.59
C GLU A 129 -13.03 -4.54 5.11
N LEU A 130 -11.89 -4.82 5.76
CA LEU A 130 -11.73 -4.68 7.22
C LEU A 130 -11.47 -3.23 7.65
N ILE A 131 -10.62 -2.51 6.92
CA ILE A 131 -10.16 -1.16 7.32
C ILE A 131 -10.95 -0.01 6.67
N GLY A 132 -11.70 -0.32 5.61
CA GLY A 132 -12.39 0.65 4.78
C GLY A 132 -11.49 1.30 3.72
N GLN A 133 -12.12 1.95 2.76
CA GLN A 133 -11.45 2.71 1.70
C GLN A 133 -11.44 4.19 2.08
N THR A 134 -10.34 4.90 1.80
CA THR A 134 -10.18 6.32 2.16
C THR A 134 -9.93 7.21 0.95
N LYS A 135 -10.13 8.52 1.12
CA LYS A 135 -9.67 9.52 0.15
C LYS A 135 -8.21 9.91 0.50
N PRO A 136 -7.27 9.94 -0.46
CA PRO A 136 -5.90 10.38 -0.18
C PRO A 136 -5.86 11.73 0.56
N GLY A 137 -5.08 11.80 1.64
CA GLY A 137 -4.96 13.00 2.48
C GLY A 137 -6.10 13.22 3.47
N SER A 138 -7.10 12.33 3.52
CA SER A 138 -8.20 12.35 4.48
C SER A 138 -8.42 10.96 5.10
N ASP A 139 -8.35 10.88 6.42
CA ASP A 139 -8.61 9.62 7.15
C ASP A 139 -10.11 9.27 7.27
N GLN A 140 -10.99 10.04 6.61
CA GLN A 140 -12.40 9.69 6.52
C GLN A 140 -12.59 8.41 5.70
N VAL A 141 -13.02 7.35 6.38
CA VAL A 141 -13.46 6.11 5.76
C VAL A 141 -14.82 6.35 5.09
N LEU A 142 -14.93 5.98 3.82
CA LEU A 142 -16.18 6.09 3.08
C LEU A 142 -16.77 4.69 2.88
N ASP A 143 -18.01 4.52 3.33
CA ASP A 143 -18.77 3.30 3.08
C ASP A 143 -18.93 3.11 1.58
N ARG A 144 -18.61 1.91 1.09
CA ARG A 144 -19.00 1.53 -0.27
C ARG A 144 -20.52 1.51 -0.30
N ALA A 145 -21.13 2.37 -1.11
CA ALA A 145 -22.51 2.19 -1.51
C ALA A 145 -22.64 0.75 -2.05
N ALA A 146 -23.48 -0.03 -1.35
CA ALA A 146 -23.76 -1.44 -1.64
C ALA A 146 -24.26 -1.66 -3.07
#